data_AF-A0A1H6F735-F1
#
_entry.id   AF-A0A1H6F735-F1
#
_cell.length_a   1.000
_cell.length_b   1.000
_cell.length_c   1.000
_cell.angle_alpha   90.00
_cell.angle_beta   90.00
_cell.angle_gamma   90.00
#
_symmetry.space_group_name_H-M   'P 1'
#
loop_
_entity.id
_entity.type
_entity.pdbx_description
1 polymer ?
#
loop_
_entity_poly.entity_id
_entity_poly.type
_entity_poly.pdbx_seq_one_letter_code
_entity_poly.pdbx_strand_id
1 'polypeptide(L)'
;MKSPEFESFFKQFNDVLPRDPLGLKADFEKNLRAAMQTAFNKMNLVSREEFDVQAAVLLRTREKLEALEAKVTALEVRLQAQDEEEQRRRSAFG
;
A
#
# COMPACT_ATOMS: atom_id res chain seq x y z
N MET A 1 7.98 -10.83 -13.59
CA MET A 1 8.06 -9.64 -14.45
C MET A 1 9.40 -8.99 -14.17
N LYS A 2 10.29 -8.85 -15.15
CA LYS A 2 11.54 -8.09 -14.97
C LYS A 2 11.16 -6.61 -15.08
N SER A 3 11.33 -5.85 -14.01
CA SER A 3 10.93 -4.44 -13.95
C SER A 3 11.86 -3.62 -14.85
N PRO A 4 11.35 -2.92 -15.88
CA PRO A 4 12.17 -2.13 -16.79
C PRO A 4 12.95 -1.02 -16.06
N GLU A 5 12.49 -0.61 -14.88
CA GLU A 5 13.21 0.32 -14.01
C GLU A 5 14.53 -0.27 -13.52
N PHE A 6 14.54 -1.57 -13.16
CA PHE A 6 15.71 -2.29 -12.66
C PHE A 6 16.77 -2.48 -13.73
N GLU A 7 16.37 -2.76 -14.98
CA GLU A 7 17.30 -2.84 -16.11
C GLU A 7 17.94 -1.48 -16.42
N SER A 8 17.18 -0.39 -16.31
CA SER A 8 17.70 0.97 -16.50
C SER A 8 18.73 1.36 -15.43
N PHE A 9 18.49 0.95 -14.17
CA PHE A 9 19.42 1.13 -13.06
C PHE A 9 20.70 0.34 -13.28
N PHE A 10 20.57 -0.94 -13.65
CA PHE A 10 21.74 -1.80 -13.93
C PHE A 10 22.59 -1.25 -15.06
N LYS A 11 21.95 -0.76 -16.13
CA LYS A 11 22.65 -0.14 -17.26
C LYS A 11 23.39 1.13 -16.83
N GLN A 12 22.72 2.04 -16.12
CA GLN A 12 23.34 3.26 -15.61
C GLN A 12 24.47 2.99 -14.62
N PHE A 13 24.33 1.97 -13.76
CA PHE A 13 25.39 1.54 -12.84
C PHE A 13 26.61 1.01 -13.59
N ASN A 14 26.39 0.18 -14.61
CA ASN A 14 27.47 -0.41 -15.41
C ASN A 14 28.20 0.65 -16.27
N ASP A 15 27.48 1.69 -16.73
CA ASP A 15 28.06 2.81 -17.48
C ASP A 15 28.92 3.74 -16.61
N VAL A 16 28.72 3.70 -15.28
CA VAL A 16 29.48 4.51 -14.32
C VAL A 16 30.73 3.79 -13.80
N LEU A 17 30.85 2.47 -13.97
CA LEU A 17 32.03 1.72 -13.52
C LEU A 17 33.30 2.16 -14.27
N PRO A 18 34.42 2.44 -13.55
CA PRO A 18 35.64 2.90 -14.17
C PRO A 18 36.30 1.73 -14.91
N ARG A 19 36.72 1.96 -16.16
CA ARG A 19 37.41 0.95 -16.96
C ARG A 19 38.85 0.67 -16.49
N ASP A 20 39.36 1.49 -15.57
CA ASP A 20 40.67 1.35 -14.94
C ASP A 20 40.54 1.47 -13.40
N PRO A 21 40.93 0.47 -12.60
CA PRO A 21 40.85 0.50 -11.14
C PRO A 21 41.77 1.52 -10.45
N LEU A 22 42.75 2.13 -11.15
CA LEU A 22 43.73 3.07 -10.57
C LEU A 22 43.52 4.53 -10.98
N GLY A 23 42.73 4.83 -12.01
CA GLY A 23 42.50 6.18 -12.51
C GLY A 23 41.12 6.72 -12.15
N LEU A 24 41.08 7.78 -11.33
CA LEU A 24 39.92 8.65 -11.10
C LEU A 24 38.82 8.13 -10.14
N LYS A 25 39.22 7.72 -8.93
CA LYS A 25 38.28 7.43 -7.82
C LYS A 25 37.26 8.54 -7.56
N ALA A 26 37.68 9.80 -7.70
CA ALA A 26 36.81 10.97 -7.44
C ALA A 26 35.70 11.13 -8.49
N ASP A 27 36.01 10.92 -9.78
CA ASP A 27 35.00 11.00 -10.85
C ASP A 27 34.04 9.82 -10.79
N PHE A 28 34.54 8.64 -10.42
CA PHE A 28 33.71 7.47 -10.15
C PHE A 28 32.72 7.74 -9.01
N GLU A 29 33.20 8.26 -7.87
CA GLU A 29 32.37 8.56 -6.71
C GLU A 29 31.28 9.61 -7.05
N LYS A 30 31.65 10.65 -7.80
CA LYS A 30 30.72 11.70 -8.25
C LYS A 30 29.64 11.12 -9.18
N ASN A 31 30.03 10.30 -10.15
CA ASN A 31 29.09 9.68 -11.09
C ASN A 31 28.18 8.66 -10.40
N LEU A 32 28.70 7.89 -9.44
CA LEU A 32 27.90 6.94 -8.65
C LEU A 32 26.85 7.66 -7.81
N ARG A 33 27.23 8.77 -7.16
CA ARG A 33 26.30 9.61 -6.40
C ARG A 33 25.21 10.19 -7.29
N ALA A 34 25.55 10.67 -8.48
CA ALA A 34 24.58 11.20 -9.45
C ALA A 34 23.61 10.12 -9.98
N ALA A 35 24.12 8.93 -10.25
CA ALA A 35 23.30 7.78 -10.66
C ALA A 35 22.34 7.34 -9.55
N MET A 36 22.81 7.25 -8.30
CA MET A 36 21.96 6.95 -7.14
C MET A 36 20.89 8.01 -6.92
N GLN A 37 21.22 9.30 -7.01
CA GLN A 37 20.24 10.38 -6.89
C GLN A 37 19.16 10.30 -7.98
N THR A 38 19.57 10.01 -9.22
CA THR A 38 18.65 9.81 -10.34
C THR A 38 17.78 8.58 -10.15
N ALA A 39 18.34 7.49 -9.61
CA ALA A 39 17.61 6.26 -9.31
C ALA A 39 16.58 6.48 -8.19
N PHE A 40 16.94 7.17 -7.11
CA PHE A 40 16.01 7.53 -6.04
C PHE A 40 14.88 8.43 -6.55
N ASN A 41 15.16 9.40 -7.42
CA ASN A 41 14.15 10.26 -8.02
C ASN A 41 13.21 9.53 -9.01
N LYS A 42 13.69 8.44 -9.62
CA LYS A 42 12.88 7.59 -10.53
C LYS A 42 12.04 6.55 -9.78
N MET A 43 12.37 6.25 -8.53
CA MET A 43 11.50 5.47 -7.66
C MET A 43 10.40 6.41 -7.16
N ASN A 44 9.14 6.02 -7.27
CA ASN A 44 8.00 6.77 -6.70
C ASN A 44 8.02 6.66 -5.16
N LEU A 45 9.07 7.18 -4.54
CA LEU A 45 9.30 7.10 -3.11
C LEU A 45 8.32 8.04 -2.43
N VAL A 46 7.48 7.49 -1.57
CA VAL A 46 6.75 8.27 -0.59
C VAL A 46 7.67 8.51 0.60
N SER A 47 7.56 9.69 1.20
CA SER A 47 8.23 9.96 2.46
C SER A 47 7.69 9.01 3.55
N ARG A 48 8.51 8.76 4.56
CA ARG A 48 8.08 7.95 5.71
C ARG A 48 6.84 8.55 6.40
N GLU A 49 6.78 9.88 6.47
CA GLU A 49 5.64 10.60 7.04
C GLU A 49 4.35 10.37 6.24
N GLU A 50 4.40 10.47 4.91
CA GLU A 50 3.23 10.19 4.05
C GLU A 50 2.77 8.73 4.16
N PHE A 51 3.72 7.79 4.27
CA PHE A 51 3.40 6.40 4.52
C PHE A 51 2.67 6.21 5.87
N ASP A 52 3.19 6.81 6.94
CA ASP A 52 2.61 6.71 8.28
C ASP A 52 1.19 7.33 8.32
N VAL A 53 0.97 8.44 7.61
CA VAL A 53 -0.36 9.05 7.46
C VAL A 53 -1.32 8.10 6.74
N GLN A 54 -0.91 7.50 5.62
CA GLN A 54 -1.76 6.56 4.88
C GLN A 54 -2.08 5.31 5.72
N ALA A 55 -1.11 4.78 6.46
CA ALA A 55 -1.32 3.67 7.38
C ALA A 55 -2.35 4.02 8.47
N ALA A 56 -2.28 5.23 9.04
CA ALA A 56 -3.25 5.69 10.03
C ALA A 56 -4.66 5.85 9.45
N VAL A 57 -4.78 6.35 8.21
CA VAL A 57 -6.06 6.44 7.49
C VAL A 57 -6.66 5.06 7.25
N LEU A 58 -5.84 4.10 6.81
CA LEU A 58 -6.27 2.71 6.61
C LEU A 58 -6.74 2.06 7.91
N LEU A 59 -6.01 2.24 9.00
CA LEU A 59 -6.39 1.72 10.32
C LEU A 59 -7.78 2.25 10.73
N ARG A 60 -7.98 3.57 10.68
CA ARG A 60 -9.28 4.20 10.99
C ARG A 60 -10.41 3.72 10.08
N THR A 61 -10.10 3.44 8.82
CA THR A 61 -11.09 2.95 7.85
C THR A 61 -11.51 1.52 8.21
N ARG A 62 -10.55 0.67 8.61
CA ARG A 62 -10.82 -0.69 9.07
C ARG A 62 -11.67 -0.70 10.34
N GLU A 63 -11.35 0.13 11.33
CA GLU A 63 -12.14 0.27 12.55
C GLU A 63 -13.59 0.70 12.25
N LYS A 64 -13.76 1.68 11.34
CA LYS A 64 -15.10 2.13 10.91
C LYS A 64 -15.86 1.04 10.16
N LEU A 65 -15.16 0.25 9.33
CA LEU A 65 -15.76 -0.86 8.59
C LEU A 65 -16.27 -1.93 9.55
N GLU A 66 -15.44 -2.38 10.49
CA GLU A 66 -15.82 -3.38 11.51
C GLU A 66 -17.02 -2.90 12.34
N ALA A 67 -17.06 -1.62 12.72
CA ALA A 67 -18.19 -1.02 13.43
C ALA A 67 -19.47 -0.96 12.59
N LEU A 68 -19.37 -0.74 11.28
CA LEU A 68 -20.52 -0.74 10.37
C LEU A 68 -21.03 -2.16 10.13
N GLU A 69 -20.14 -3.13 9.92
CA GLU A 69 -20.48 -4.55 9.80
C GLU A 69 -21.26 -5.04 11.03
N ALA A 70 -20.78 -4.72 12.23
CA ALA A 70 -21.48 -5.07 13.47
C ALA A 70 -22.89 -4.45 13.56
N LYS A 71 -23.05 -3.19 13.11
CA LYS A 71 -24.36 -2.53 13.08
C LYS A 71 -25.31 -3.19 12.08
N VAL A 72 -24.81 -3.56 10.90
CA VAL A 72 -25.61 -4.25 9.87
C VAL A 72 -26.07 -5.60 10.40
N THR A 73 -25.17 -6.42 10.96
CA THR A 73 -25.53 -7.71 11.56
C THR A 73 -26.58 -7.56 12.66
N ALA A 74 -26.44 -6.56 13.54
CA ALA A 74 -27.42 -6.32 14.58
C ALA A 74 -28.82 -5.93 14.03
N LEU A 75 -28.86 -5.19 12.91
CA LEU A 75 -30.11 -4.86 12.24
C LEU A 75 -30.73 -6.08 11.55
N GLU A 76 -29.94 -6.88 10.86
CA GLU A 76 -30.38 -8.11 10.20
C GLU A 76 -31.02 -9.08 11.19
N VAL A 77 -30.38 -9.29 12.35
CA VAL A 77 -30.92 -10.15 13.43
C VAL A 77 -32.25 -9.61 13.96
N ARG A 78 -32.38 -8.29 14.12
CA ARG A 78 -33.63 -7.68 14.60
C ARG A 78 -34.76 -7.84 13.60
N LEU A 79 -34.49 -7.68 12.31
CA LEU A 79 -35.48 -7.87 11.26
C LEU A 79 -35.96 -9.33 11.20
N GLN A 80 -35.04 -10.29 11.26
CA GLN A 80 -35.39 -11.72 11.32
C GLN A 80 -36.27 -12.05 12.53
N ALA A 81 -35.94 -11.51 13.70
CA ALA A 81 -36.76 -11.71 14.90
C ALA A 81 -38.18 -11.12 14.76
N GLN A 82 -38.32 -9.98 14.10
CA GLN A 82 -39.63 -9.36 13.83
C GLN A 82 -40.46 -10.20 12.86
N ASP A 83 -39.84 -10.71 11.79
CA ASP A 83 -40.49 -11.57 10.80
C ASP A 83 -40.98 -12.88 11.44
N GLU A 84 -40.16 -13.50 12.29
CA GLU A 84 -40.54 -14.69 13.05
C GLU A 84 -41.71 -14.42 14.00
N GLU A 85 -41.69 -13.29 14.70
CA GLU A 85 -42.76 -12.92 15.62
C GLU A 85 -44.08 -12.66 14.87
N GLU A 86 -44.03 -11.99 13.71
CA GLU A 86 -45.20 -11.77 12.88
C GLU A 86 -45.77 -13.10 12.34
N GLN A 87 -44.92 -14.01 11.90
CA GLN A 87 -45.33 -15.35 11.45
C GLN A 87 -45.99 -16.14 12.59
N ARG A 88 -45.39 -16.14 13.79
CA ARG A 88 -45.96 -16.79 14.98
C ARG A 88 -47.32 -16.22 15.35
N ARG A 89 -47.47 -14.90 15.30
CA ARG A 89 -48.77 -14.21 15.52
C ARG A 89 -49.79 -14.65 14.47
N ARG A 90 -49.43 -14.67 13.18
CA ARG A 90 -50.34 -15.10 12.11
C ARG A 90 -50.76 -16.57 12.27
N SER A 91 -49.85 -17.47 12.65
CA SER A 91 -50.16 -18.89 12.86
C SER A 91 -50.97 -19.19 14.13
N ALA A 92 -50.99 -18.28 15.10
CA ALA A 92 -51.76 -18.43 16.33
C ALA A 92 -53.23 -17.99 16.20
N PHE A 93 -53.57 -17.26 15.13
CA PHE A 93 -54.90 -16.69 14.89
C PHE A 93 -55.62 -17.28 13.67
N GLY A 94 -55.06 -18.30 13.01
CA GLY A 94 -55.68 -19.05 11.91
C GLY A 94 -55.82 -20.53 12.24
#